data_AF-A0A1B6JUP1-F1
#
_entry.id   AF-A0A1B6JUP1-F1
#
_cell.length_a   1.000
_cell.length_b   1.000
_cell.length_c   1.000
_cell.angle_alpha   90.00
_cell.angle_beta   90.00
_cell.angle_gamma   90.00
#
_symmetry.space_group_name_H-M   'P 1'
#
loop_
_entity.id
_entity.type
_entity.pdbx_description
1 polymer ?
#
loop_
_entity_poly.entity_id
_entity_poly.type
_entity_poly.pdbx_seq_one_letter_code
_entity_poly.pdbx_strand_id
1 'polypeptide(L)'
;MIWARIPKRTFVMLSTLELGVYDAIAVFNKGNIVRCEVFAKLGIVPGVNCVYVPQDMDMLRFKKANKAVDEIEKKCRRQTTLAKKRLEDDYEAEEAVSPSYGARMHL
;
A
#
# COMPACT_ATOMS: atom_id res chain seq x y z
N MET A 1 -7.82 -9.94 3.41
CA MET A 1 -8.22 -9.51 4.78
C MET A 1 -9.18 -10.48 5.44
N ILE A 2 -10.35 -10.77 4.85
CA ILE A 2 -11.32 -11.74 5.40
C ILE A 2 -10.69 -13.14 5.57
N TRP A 3 -10.03 -13.64 4.54
CA TRP A 3 -9.37 -14.96 4.57
C TRP A 3 -8.13 -15.06 5.47
N ALA A 4 -7.68 -13.95 6.07
CA ALA A 4 -6.67 -13.99 7.12
C ALA A 4 -7.29 -14.26 8.51
N ARG A 5 -8.62 -14.22 8.61
CA ARG A 5 -9.41 -14.44 9.84
C ARG A 5 -10.26 -15.69 9.77
N ILE A 6 -10.67 -16.09 8.56
CA ILE A 6 -11.53 -17.26 8.32
C ILE A 6 -10.79 -18.27 7.45
N PRO A 7 -10.80 -19.58 7.80
CA PRO A 7 -10.24 -20.62 6.96
C PRO A 7 -10.86 -20.63 5.57
N LYS A 8 -10.03 -20.50 4.51
CA LYS A 8 -10.52 -20.49 3.12
C LYS A 8 -10.85 -21.89 2.58
N ARG A 9 -10.15 -22.92 3.06
CA ARG A 9 -10.22 -24.29 2.51
C ARG A 9 -11.03 -25.26 3.36
N THR A 10 -11.46 -24.82 4.54
CA THR A 10 -12.20 -25.65 5.49
C THR A 10 -13.61 -25.09 5.59
N PHE A 11 -14.61 -25.97 5.54
CA PHE A 11 -15.98 -25.57 5.78
C PHE A 11 -16.13 -24.99 7.18
N VAL A 12 -16.86 -23.89 7.30
CA VAL A 12 -17.22 -23.25 8.57
C VAL A 12 -18.71 -22.98 8.59
N MET A 13 -19.32 -22.98 9.78
CA MET A 13 -20.72 -22.65 9.96
C MET A 13 -20.99 -21.19 9.62
N LEU A 14 -22.23 -20.87 9.22
CA LEU A 14 -22.63 -19.51 8.83
C LEU A 14 -22.30 -18.47 9.91
N SER A 15 -22.57 -18.77 11.18
CA SER A 15 -22.26 -17.87 12.30
C SER A 15 -20.77 -17.53 12.42
N THR A 16 -19.89 -18.48 12.11
CA THR A 16 -18.44 -18.25 12.10
C THR A 16 -18.03 -17.39 10.92
N LEU A 17 -18.64 -17.62 9.76
CA LEU A 17 -18.42 -16.80 8.57
C LEU A 17 -18.83 -15.34 8.82
N GLU A 18 -20.02 -15.12 9.36
CA GLU A 18 -20.55 -13.79 9.70
C GLU A 18 -19.64 -13.08 10.70
N LEU A 19 -19.29 -13.74 11.80
CA LEU A 19 -18.41 -13.16 12.82
C LEU A 19 -17.06 -12.75 12.23
N GLY A 20 -16.45 -13.62 11.42
CA GLY A 20 -15.16 -13.33 10.81
C GLY A 20 -15.23 -12.20 9.77
N VAL A 21 -16.34 -12.07 9.05
CA VAL A 21 -16.57 -10.96 8.11
C VAL A 21 -16.75 -9.65 8.87
N TYR A 22 -17.56 -9.63 9.94
CA TYR A 22 -17.72 -8.45 10.78
C TYR A 22 -16.40 -8.03 11.45
N ASP A 23 -15.62 -8.97 11.99
CA ASP A 23 -14.28 -8.69 12.54
C ASP A 23 -13.34 -8.13 11.47
N ALA A 24 -13.36 -8.70 10.26
CA ALA A 24 -12.55 -8.18 9.16
C ALA A 24 -12.96 -6.74 8.80
N ILE A 25 -14.24 -6.45 8.63
CA ILE A 25 -14.71 -5.09 8.31
C ILE A 25 -14.33 -4.11 9.43
N ALA A 26 -14.58 -4.48 10.69
CA ALA A 26 -14.26 -3.64 11.84
C ALA A 26 -12.76 -3.31 11.90
N VAL A 27 -11.89 -4.32 11.74
CA VAL A 27 -10.43 -4.13 11.76
C VAL A 27 -9.92 -3.35 10.55
N PHE A 28 -10.56 -3.46 9.39
CA PHE A 28 -10.19 -2.66 8.24
C PHE A 28 -10.38 -1.16 8.55
N ASN A 29 -11.57 -0.82 9.03
CA ASN A 29 -12.01 0.54 9.26
C ASN A 29 -11.36 1.21 10.48
N LYS A 30 -11.25 0.49 11.60
CA LYS A 30 -10.81 1.05 12.88
C LYS A 30 -9.49 0.47 13.41
N GLY A 31 -8.91 -0.52 12.74
CA GLY A 31 -7.75 -1.24 13.26
C GLY A 31 -8.14 -2.35 14.25
N ASN A 32 -7.16 -3.10 14.71
CA ASN A 32 -7.30 -4.20 15.66
C ASN A 32 -7.80 -3.72 17.03
N ILE A 33 -7.59 -2.44 17.38
CA ILE A 33 -8.06 -1.86 18.65
C ILE A 33 -9.59 -1.97 18.84
N VAL A 34 -10.36 -2.06 17.74
CA VAL A 34 -11.82 -2.24 17.80
C VAL A 34 -12.24 -3.51 18.56
N ARG A 35 -11.38 -4.53 18.60
CA ARG A 35 -11.65 -5.76 19.35
C ARG A 35 -11.73 -5.49 20.86
N CYS A 36 -10.93 -4.57 21.37
CA CYS A 36 -11.00 -4.12 22.76
C CYS A 36 -12.32 -3.38 23.03
N GLU A 37 -12.78 -2.55 22.09
CA GLU A 37 -14.09 -1.89 22.19
C GLU A 37 -15.23 -2.91 22.24
N VAL A 38 -15.16 -3.95 21.40
CA VAL A 38 -16.16 -5.04 21.39
C VAL A 38 -16.13 -5.82 22.71
N PHE A 39 -14.96 -6.18 23.23
CA PHE A 39 -14.85 -6.84 24.52
C PHE A 39 -15.44 -6.00 25.66
N ALA A 40 -15.13 -4.70 25.70
CA ALA A 40 -15.69 -3.81 26.71
C ALA A 40 -17.23 -3.74 26.64
N LYS A 41 -17.80 -3.71 25.42
CA LYS A 41 -19.27 -3.75 25.21
C LYS A 41 -19.92 -5.08 25.64
N LEU A 42 -19.16 -6.17 25.63
CA LEU A 42 -19.60 -7.47 26.13
C LEU A 42 -19.38 -7.62 27.65
N GLY A 43 -18.96 -6.58 28.35
CA GLY A 43 -18.67 -6.60 29.79
C GLY A 43 -17.31 -7.20 30.14
N ILE A 44 -16.44 -7.43 29.15
CA ILE A 44 -15.08 -7.94 29.35
C ILE A 44 -14.13 -6.75 29.37
N VAL A 45 -13.50 -6.48 30.52
CA VAL A 45 -12.53 -5.39 30.65
C VAL A 45 -11.21 -5.79 29.98
N PRO A 46 -10.77 -5.10 28.91
CA PRO A 46 -9.51 -5.42 28.25
C PRO A 46 -8.33 -5.08 29.19
N GLY A 47 -7.46 -6.07 29.45
CA GLY A 47 -6.22 -5.84 30.19
C GLY A 47 -5.17 -5.07 29.37
N VAL A 48 -4.06 -4.68 30.02
CA VAL A 48 -2.99 -3.86 29.42
C VAL A 48 -2.47 -4.45 28.10
N ASN A 49 -2.12 -5.74 28.08
CA ASN A 49 -1.63 -6.40 26.86
C ASN A 49 -2.70 -6.53 25.78
N CYS A 50 -3.97 -6.64 26.19
CA CYS A 50 -5.10 -6.69 25.26
C CYS A 50 -5.25 -5.38 24.51
N VAL A 51 -4.83 -4.24 25.08
CA VAL A 51 -4.84 -2.92 24.43
C VAL A 51 -3.54 -2.66 23.67
N TYR A 52 -2.40 -2.90 24.32
CA TYR A 52 -1.08 -2.55 23.77
C TYR A 52 -0.75 -3.31 22.49
N VAL A 53 -0.98 -4.63 22.47
CA VAL A 53 -0.60 -5.47 21.31
C VAL A 53 -1.41 -5.11 20.06
N PRO A 54 -2.75 -4.94 20.10
CA PRO A 54 -3.50 -4.44 18.95
C PRO A 54 -3.05 -3.07 18.45
N GLN A 55 -2.72 -2.14 19.35
CA GLN A 55 -2.21 -0.82 18.97
C GLN A 55 -0.87 -0.90 18.24
N ASP A 56 0.05 -1.73 18.72
CA ASP A 56 1.34 -1.93 18.06
C ASP A 56 1.19 -2.59 16.68
N MET A 57 0.30 -3.59 16.57
CA MET A 57 -0.03 -4.19 15.27
C MET A 57 -0.62 -3.16 14.30
N ASP A 58 -1.47 -2.26 14.77
CA ASP A 58 -2.06 -1.19 13.95
C ASP A 58 -0.99 -0.18 13.51
N MET A 59 -0.07 0.20 14.40
CA MET A 59 1.08 1.04 14.06
C MET A 59 1.97 0.37 13.01
N LEU A 60 2.26 -0.91 13.16
CA LEU A 60 3.03 -1.67 12.17
C LEU A 60 2.31 -1.74 10.81
N ARG A 61 0.97 -1.89 10.83
CA ARG A 61 0.14 -1.85 9.61
C ARG A 61 0.29 -0.52 8.89
N PHE A 62 0.20 0.60 9.60
CA PHE A 62 0.39 1.93 9.01
C PHE A 62 1.80 2.13 8.45
N LYS A 63 2.85 1.74 9.19
CA LYS A 63 4.24 1.80 8.72
C LYS A 63 4.43 1.04 7.41
N LYS A 64 3.88 -0.18 7.31
CA LYS A 64 3.94 -1.00 6.08
C LYS A 64 3.18 -0.35 4.93
N ALA A 65 2.00 0.21 5.20
CA ALA A 65 1.20 0.89 4.17
C ALA A 65 1.94 2.12 3.62
N ASN A 66 2.46 2.98 4.48
CA ASN A 66 3.23 4.17 4.08
C ASN A 66 4.46 3.78 3.27
N LYS A 67 5.21 2.76 3.73
CA LYS A 67 6.37 2.25 2.98
C LYS A 67 5.99 1.75 1.59
N ALA A 68 4.86 1.06 1.45
CA ALA A 68 4.39 0.58 0.15
C ALA A 68 4.06 1.75 -0.79
N VAL A 69 3.44 2.81 -0.29
CA VAL A 69 3.19 4.05 -1.05
C VAL A 69 4.52 4.69 -1.48
N ASP A 70 5.47 4.86 -0.56
CA ASP A 70 6.80 5.41 -0.86
C ASP A 70 7.52 4.62 -1.96
N GLU A 71 7.40 3.28 -1.93
CA GLU A 71 7.99 2.41 -2.95
C GLU A 71 7.32 2.58 -4.32
N ILE A 72 6.00 2.74 -4.36
CA ILE A 72 5.27 3.04 -5.59
C ILE A 72 5.73 4.38 -6.16
N GLU A 73 5.79 5.43 -5.35
CA GLU A 73 6.26 6.74 -5.81
C GLU A 73 7.70 6.71 -6.29
N LYS A 74 8.60 6.00 -5.58
CA LYS A 74 9.99 5.81 -6.00
C LYS A 74 10.05 5.15 -7.37
N LYS A 75 9.20 4.16 -7.64
CA LYS A 75 9.14 3.50 -8.96
C LYS A 75 8.62 4.46 -10.03
N CYS A 76 7.55 5.20 -9.77
CA CYS A 76 7.02 6.20 -10.71
C CYS A 76 8.09 7.26 -11.04
N ARG A 77 8.75 7.84 -10.04
CA ARG A 77 9.82 8.82 -10.25
C ARG A 77 10.95 8.27 -11.12
N ARG A 78 11.43 7.05 -10.82
CA ARG A 78 12.46 6.38 -11.63
C ARG A 78 12.02 6.15 -13.07
N GLN A 79 10.78 5.75 -13.29
CA GLN A 79 10.25 5.56 -14.64
C GLN A 79 10.18 6.87 -15.42
N THR A 80 9.72 7.96 -14.81
CA THR A 80 9.70 9.28 -15.44
C THR A 80 11.10 9.77 -15.80
N THR A 81 12.07 9.64 -14.89
CA THR A 81 13.46 10.02 -15.17
C THR A 81 14.06 9.20 -16.32
N LEU A 82 13.84 7.88 -16.32
CA LEU A 82 14.34 7.01 -17.39
C LEU A 82 13.68 7.33 -18.73
N ALA A 83 12.38 7.62 -18.75
CA ALA A 83 11.68 8.01 -19.98
C ALA A 83 12.21 9.33 -20.55
N LYS A 84 12.45 10.34 -19.70
CA LYS A 84 13.05 11.61 -20.11
C LYS A 84 14.44 11.42 -20.73
N LYS A 85 15.29 10.61 -20.08
CA LYS A 85 16.63 10.33 -20.57
C LYS A 85 16.61 9.62 -21.92
N ARG A 86 15.73 8.62 -22.10
CA ARG A 86 15.57 7.93 -23.38
C ARG A 86 15.17 8.89 -24.50
N LEU A 87 14.25 9.80 -24.22
CA LEU A 87 13.84 10.81 -25.18
C LEU A 87 15.03 11.71 -25.57
N GLU A 88 15.83 12.17 -24.60
CA GLU A 88 17.04 12.96 -24.85
C GLU A 88 18.05 12.17 -25.71
N ASP A 89 18.32 10.91 -25.38
CA ASP A 89 19.21 10.03 -26.14
C ASP A 89 18.70 9.83 -27.60
N ASP A 90 17.38 9.69 -27.79
CA ASP A 90 16.75 9.55 -29.11
C ASP A 90 16.87 10.86 -29.94
N TYR A 91 16.64 12.03 -29.33
CA TYR A 91 16.82 13.33 -29.98
C TYR A 91 18.28 13.57 -30.41
N GLU A 92 19.25 13.25 -29.54
CA GLU A 92 20.68 13.36 -29.86
C GLU A 92 21.07 12.42 -31.01
N ALA A 93 20.51 11.22 -31.06
CA ALA A 93 20.72 10.28 -32.16
C ALA A 93 20.13 10.79 -33.48
N GLU A 94 18.93 11.39 -33.45
CA GLU A 94 18.32 12.00 -34.64
C GLU A 94 19.12 13.21 -35.16
N GLU A 95 19.60 14.09 -34.28
CA GLU A 95 20.49 15.21 -34.65
C GLU A 95 21.84 14.73 -35.23
N ALA A 96 22.39 13.63 -34.71
CA ALA A 96 23.63 13.05 -35.24
C ALA A 96 23.47 12.43 -36.63
N VAL A 97 22.27 11.93 -36.98
CA VAL A 97 21.97 11.30 -38.28
C VAL A 97 21.52 12.32 -39.33
N SER A 98 20.88 13.42 -38.92
CA SER A 98 20.56 14.56 -39.79
C SER A 98 21.33 15.80 -39.35
N PRO A 99 22.57 16.01 -39.85
CA PRO A 99 23.29 17.26 -39.61
C PRO A 99 22.47 18.38 -40.25
N SER A 100 21.71 19.11 -39.43
CA SER A 100 21.10 20.36 -39.82
C SER A 100 22.21 21.26 -40.33
N TYR A 101 22.24 21.42 -41.65
CA TYR A 101 23.24 22.19 -42.38
C TYR A 101 23.24 23.61 -41.81
N GLY A 102 24.32 23.96 -41.10
CA GLY A 102 24.50 25.30 -40.56
C GLY A 102 24.57 26.32 -41.69
N ALA A 103 23.47 27.01 -41.96
CA ALA A 103 23.49 28.23 -42.75
C ALA A 103 23.88 29.40 -41.84
N ARG A 104 25.15 29.47 -41.44
CA ARG A 104 25.78 30.72 -41.00
C ARG A 104 26.12 31.51 -42.25
N MET A 105 25.12 32.21 -42.81
CA MET A 105 25.34 33.20 -43.86
C MET A 105 26.12 34.38 -43.27
N HIS A 106 27.44 34.34 -43.39
CA HIS A 106 28.32 35.49 -43.23
C HIS A 106 29.03 35.71 -44.57
N LEU A 107 28.54 36.70 -45.31
CA LEU A 107 29.27 37.78 -46.00
C LEU A 107 28.32 38.48 -46.98
#